data_AF-A0A6B2TNX6-F1
#
_entry.id   AF-A0A6B2TNX6-F1
#
_cell.length_a   1.000
_cell.length_b   1.000
_cell.length_c   1.000
_cell.angle_alpha   90.00
_cell.angle_beta   90.00
_cell.angle_gamma   90.00
#
_symmetry.space_group_name_H-M   'P 1'
#
loop_
_entity.id
_entity.type
_entity.pdbx_description
1 polymer ?
#
loop_
_entity_poly.entity_id
_entity_poly.type
_entity_poly.pdbx_seq_one_letter_code
_entity_poly.pdbx_strand_id
1 'polypeptide(L)'
;AAALHDGRRVLALSANADTPAEIAALLRERGFGPSRLRVLEQLGAEGESSYEGTAGTWSHAPGDPLNVVAVECRRSPDALRLGVVPGLPDAAYESDGQLTKRYVRAATLAALAPAPGELLWDIGGGSGSIAVEWLRAHPSCRAVTIEKHPVRAERITR
;
A
#
# COMPACT_ATOMS: atom_id res chain seq x y z
N ALA A 1 -2.69 0.52 2.54
CA ALA A 1 -2.21 -0.18 1.32
C ALA A 1 -2.19 -1.71 1.43
N ALA A 2 -1.92 -2.32 2.60
CA ALA A 2 -1.88 -3.78 2.76
C ALA A 2 -3.18 -4.52 2.35
N ALA A 3 -4.32 -3.81 2.29
CA ALA A 3 -5.59 -4.37 1.84
C ALA A 3 -5.77 -4.38 0.30
N LEU A 4 -4.90 -3.73 -0.49
CA LEU A 4 -5.10 -3.56 -1.93
C LEU A 4 -4.63 -4.80 -2.69
N HIS A 5 -5.58 -5.66 -3.05
CA HIS A 5 -5.37 -6.81 -3.91
C HIS A 5 -6.48 -6.88 -4.96
N ASP A 6 -6.13 -7.35 -6.16
CA ASP A 6 -7.10 -7.48 -7.23
C ASP A 6 -8.27 -8.38 -6.82
N GLY A 7 -9.51 -7.94 -7.09
CA GLY A 7 -10.75 -8.61 -6.71
C GLY A 7 -11.15 -8.47 -5.25
N ARG A 8 -10.33 -7.83 -4.40
CA ARG A 8 -10.66 -7.66 -2.97
C ARG A 8 -11.77 -6.62 -2.79
N ARG A 9 -12.68 -6.89 -1.85
CA ARG A 9 -13.72 -5.93 -1.42
C ARG A 9 -13.36 -5.37 -0.06
N VAL A 10 -13.45 -4.06 0.09
CA VAL A 10 -13.11 -3.33 1.32
C VAL A 10 -14.26 -2.40 1.67
N LEU A 11 -14.62 -2.34 2.95
CA LEU A 11 -15.46 -1.29 3.51
C LEU A 11 -14.56 -0.39 4.37
N ALA A 12 -14.55 0.90 4.07
CA ALA A 12 -13.81 1.90 4.82
C ALA A 12 -14.79 2.86 5.49
N LEU A 13 -14.64 3.01 6.81
CA LEU A 13 -15.31 4.08 7.54
C LEU A 13 -14.57 5.38 7.25
N SER A 14 -15.31 6.40 6.80
CA SER A 14 -14.72 7.68 6.48
C SER A 14 -14.41 8.48 7.75
N ALA A 15 -13.33 9.25 7.69
CA ALA A 15 -13.02 10.22 8.74
C ALA A 15 -13.83 11.51 8.56
N ASN A 16 -14.16 11.85 7.32
CA ASN A 16 -14.85 13.08 6.91
C ASN A 16 -15.41 12.96 5.47
N ALA A 17 -15.96 14.07 4.96
CA ALA A 17 -16.52 14.17 3.61
C ALA A 17 -15.49 14.04 2.47
N ASP A 18 -14.21 14.30 2.75
CA ASP A 18 -13.11 14.25 1.77
C ASP A 18 -12.53 12.84 1.60
N THR A 19 -12.77 11.94 2.57
CA THR A 19 -12.22 10.58 2.59
C THR A 19 -12.46 9.78 1.29
N PRO A 20 -13.62 9.86 0.61
CA PRO A 20 -13.80 9.18 -0.68
C PRO A 20 -12.79 9.63 -1.76
N ALA A 21 -12.49 10.92 -1.83
CA ALA A 21 -11.53 11.47 -2.79
C ALA A 21 -10.09 11.05 -2.44
N GLU A 22 -9.74 11.03 -1.15
CA GLU A 22 -8.45 10.54 -0.66
C GLU A 22 -8.26 9.05 -0.98
N ILE A 23 -9.29 8.22 -0.78
CA ILE A 23 -9.26 6.80 -1.14
C ILE A 23 -9.09 6.64 -2.66
N ALA A 24 -9.81 7.42 -3.47
CA ALA A 24 -9.66 7.38 -4.93
C ALA A 24 -8.24 7.77 -5.38
N ALA A 25 -7.66 8.83 -4.80
CA ALA A 25 -6.30 9.26 -5.08
C ALA A 25 -5.28 8.16 -4.72
N LEU A 26 -5.37 7.59 -3.53
CA LEU A 26 -4.52 6.49 -3.09
C LEU A 26 -4.63 5.28 -4.03
N LEU A 27 -5.84 4.89 -4.43
CA LEU A 27 -6.04 3.79 -5.38
C LEU A 27 -5.37 4.08 -6.73
N ARG A 28 -5.50 5.31 -7.27
CA ARG A 28 -4.81 5.68 -8.51
C ARG A 28 -3.30 5.59 -8.40
N GLU A 29 -2.72 6.18 -7.35
CA GLU A 29 -1.28 6.17 -7.10
C GLU A 29 -0.71 4.76 -6.98
N ARG A 30 -1.51 3.80 -6.48
CA ARG A 30 -1.10 2.39 -6.33
C ARG A 30 -1.41 1.53 -7.55
N GLY A 31 -1.90 2.11 -8.66
CA GLY A 31 -2.24 1.35 -9.87
C GLY A 31 -3.54 0.56 -9.76
N PHE A 32 -4.47 1.05 -8.94
CA PHE A 32 -5.82 0.51 -8.74
C PHE A 32 -6.91 1.47 -9.27
N GLY A 33 -6.57 2.33 -10.25
CA GLY A 33 -7.49 3.27 -10.89
C GLY A 33 -8.83 2.66 -11.36
N PRO A 34 -8.87 1.45 -11.93
CA PRO A 34 -10.11 0.80 -12.35
C PRO A 34 -11.04 0.38 -11.21
N SER A 35 -10.62 0.51 -9.94
CA SER A 35 -11.43 0.11 -8.78
C SER A 35 -12.73 0.89 -8.74
N ARG A 36 -13.85 0.21 -8.48
CA ARG A 36 -15.15 0.84 -8.25
C ARG A 36 -15.25 1.27 -6.79
N LEU A 37 -15.71 2.49 -6.58
CA LEU A 37 -16.03 3.04 -5.27
C LEU A 37 -17.54 3.29 -5.23
N ARG A 38 -18.16 2.91 -4.13
CA ARG A 38 -19.52 3.30 -3.76
C ARG A 38 -19.48 4.00 -2.42
N VAL A 39 -19.95 5.24 -2.39
CA VAL A 39 -20.12 6.00 -1.16
C VAL A 39 -21.55 5.82 -0.69
N LEU A 40 -21.70 5.50 0.58
CA LEU A 40 -22.96 5.27 1.27
C LEU A 40 -23.06 6.31 2.38
N GLU A 41 -23.99 7.25 2.26
CA GLU A 41 -24.15 8.37 3.17
C GLU A 41 -25.37 8.16 4.06
N GLN A 42 -25.27 8.58 5.33
CA GLN A 42 -26.41 8.65 6.25
C GLN A 42 -27.24 7.35 6.31
N LEU A 43 -26.56 6.19 6.25
CA LEU A 43 -27.20 4.87 6.18
C LEU A 43 -28.20 4.67 7.33
N GLY A 44 -29.44 4.32 6.98
CA GLY A 44 -30.54 4.11 7.92
C GLY A 44 -31.23 5.39 8.41
N ALA A 45 -30.81 6.57 7.94
CA ALA A 45 -31.47 7.84 8.22
C ALA A 45 -32.36 8.29 7.05
N GLU A 46 -33.20 9.31 7.27
CA GLU A 46 -34.06 9.87 6.22
C GLU A 46 -33.26 10.44 5.03
N GLY A 47 -32.04 10.91 5.29
CA GLY A 47 -31.12 11.42 4.28
C GLY A 47 -30.24 10.35 3.61
N GLU A 48 -30.56 9.05 3.74
CA GLU A 48 -29.77 7.98 3.16
C GLU A 48 -29.57 8.18 1.65
N SER A 49 -28.31 8.17 1.23
CA SER A 49 -27.89 8.49 -0.12
C SER A 49 -26.76 7.55 -0.54
N SER A 50 -26.66 7.28 -1.84
CA SER A 50 -25.49 6.58 -2.36
C SER A 50 -25.14 7.00 -3.78
N TYR A 51 -23.84 7.07 -4.05
CA TYR A 51 -23.31 7.37 -5.37
C TYR A 51 -22.04 6.56 -5.62
N GLU A 52 -21.67 6.46 -6.88
CA GLU A 52 -20.61 5.57 -7.33
C GLU A 52 -19.71 6.20 -8.39
N GLY A 53 -18.54 5.61 -8.57
CA GLY A 53 -17.56 6.02 -9.56
C GLY A 53 -16.37 5.07 -9.58
N THR A 54 -15.40 5.35 -10.45
CA THR A 54 -14.11 4.65 -10.44
C THR A 54 -13.05 5.52 -9.79
N ALA A 55 -12.02 4.92 -9.20
CA ALA A 55 -10.92 5.68 -8.62
C ALA A 55 -10.23 6.58 -9.66
N GLY A 56 -10.04 6.04 -10.87
CA GLY A 56 -9.37 6.69 -12.00
C GLY A 56 -10.01 8.01 -12.42
N THR A 57 -11.33 8.05 -12.44
CA THR A 57 -12.14 9.18 -12.92
C THR A 57 -12.93 9.85 -11.81
N TRP A 58 -12.53 9.68 -10.55
CA TRP A 58 -13.27 10.22 -9.42
C TRP A 58 -13.31 11.76 -9.47
N SER A 59 -14.51 12.31 -9.61
CA SER A 59 -14.76 13.75 -9.76
C SER A 59 -15.91 14.28 -8.90
N HIS A 60 -16.46 13.43 -8.02
CA HIS A 60 -17.52 13.83 -7.09
C HIS A 60 -16.99 14.84 -6.08
N ALA A 61 -17.75 15.90 -5.83
CA ALA A 61 -17.49 16.83 -4.75
C ALA A 61 -17.63 16.12 -3.38
N PRO A 62 -17.03 16.67 -2.30
CA PRO A 62 -17.27 16.17 -0.95
C PRO A 62 -18.77 16.16 -0.65
N GLY A 63 -19.25 15.02 -0.16
CA GLY A 63 -20.65 14.81 0.21
C GLY A 63 -20.88 14.99 1.70
N ASP A 64 -21.70 14.12 2.28
CA ASP A 64 -21.96 14.10 3.72
C ASP A 64 -20.75 13.53 4.50
N PRO A 65 -20.35 14.14 5.63
CA PRO A 65 -19.22 13.65 6.43
C PRO A 65 -19.46 12.27 7.07
N LEU A 66 -20.70 11.86 7.29
CA LEU A 66 -21.08 10.53 7.76
C LEU A 66 -21.31 9.60 6.56
N ASN A 67 -20.21 9.07 6.04
CA ASN A 67 -20.24 8.15 4.91
C ASN A 67 -19.34 6.91 5.11
N VAL A 68 -19.66 5.86 4.37
CA VAL A 68 -18.87 4.62 4.25
C VAL A 68 -18.52 4.41 2.79
N VAL A 69 -17.26 4.06 2.52
CA VAL A 69 -16.79 3.78 1.16
C VAL A 69 -16.62 2.28 0.97
N ALA A 70 -17.43 1.70 0.09
CA ALA A 70 -17.23 0.35 -0.42
C ALA A 70 -16.32 0.38 -1.64
N VAL A 71 -15.22 -0.35 -1.59
CA VAL A 71 -14.22 -0.43 -2.66
C VAL A 71 -14.19 -1.84 -3.21
N GLU A 72 -14.38 -1.97 -4.53
CA GLU A 72 -14.06 -3.18 -5.28
C GLU A 72 -12.71 -2.98 -5.98
N CYS A 73 -11.65 -3.51 -5.38
CA CYS A 73 -10.29 -3.31 -5.85
C CYS A 73 -10.07 -3.99 -7.20
N ARG A 74 -9.66 -3.21 -8.20
CA ARG A 74 -9.25 -3.67 -9.53
C ARG A 74 -7.89 -3.11 -9.86
N ARG A 75 -6.91 -3.99 -10.05
CA ARG A 75 -5.54 -3.60 -10.40
C ARG A 75 -5.47 -3.32 -11.90
N SER A 76 -4.84 -2.21 -12.29
CA SER A 76 -4.57 -1.93 -13.70
C SER A 76 -3.67 -3.02 -14.30
N PRO A 77 -3.83 -3.40 -15.58
CA PRO A 77 -3.03 -4.46 -16.21
C PRO A 77 -1.51 -4.21 -16.15
N ASP A 78 -1.11 -2.95 -16.19
CA ASP A 78 0.27 -2.44 -16.16
C ASP A 78 0.83 -2.22 -14.74
N ALA A 79 -0.02 -2.21 -13.71
CA ALA A 79 0.41 -2.01 -12.33
C ALA A 79 1.14 -3.24 -11.78
N LEU A 80 2.20 -3.04 -10.99
CA LEU A 80 2.97 -4.14 -10.41
C LEU A 80 2.12 -5.02 -9.49
N ARG A 81 2.23 -6.35 -9.65
CA ARG A 81 1.62 -7.31 -8.71
C ARG A 81 2.51 -7.44 -7.47
N LEU A 82 2.09 -6.85 -6.36
CA LEU A 82 2.78 -7.00 -5.07
C LEU A 82 2.21 -8.19 -4.29
N GLY A 83 3.08 -9.17 -4.00
CA GLY A 83 2.74 -10.31 -3.16
C GLY A 83 2.66 -9.96 -1.67
N VAL A 84 2.08 -10.87 -0.90
CA VAL A 84 2.05 -10.79 0.58
C VAL A 84 3.25 -11.47 1.23
N VAL A 85 3.97 -12.32 0.48
CA VAL A 85 5.17 -13.00 0.93
C VAL A 85 6.43 -12.27 0.44
N PRO A 86 7.58 -12.49 1.10
CA PRO A 86 8.86 -11.97 0.64
C PRO A 86 9.19 -12.35 -0.82
N GLY A 87 10.05 -11.56 -1.44
CA GLY A 87 10.41 -11.63 -2.84
C GLY A 87 9.49 -10.80 -3.72
N LEU A 88 9.30 -9.52 -3.39
CA LEU A 88 8.67 -8.58 -4.32
C LEU A 88 9.50 -8.45 -5.62
N PRO A 89 8.86 -8.14 -6.77
CA PRO A 89 9.59 -7.85 -8.00
C PRO A 89 10.63 -6.76 -7.80
N ASP A 90 11.77 -6.85 -8.48
CA ASP A 90 12.85 -5.87 -8.35
C ASP A 90 12.40 -4.45 -8.75
N ALA A 91 11.46 -4.35 -9.70
CA ALA A 91 10.84 -3.09 -10.12
C ALA A 91 10.00 -2.40 -9.02
N ALA A 92 9.73 -3.06 -7.89
CA ALA A 92 9.09 -2.44 -6.73
C ALA A 92 10.04 -1.54 -5.93
N TYR A 93 11.34 -1.54 -6.24
CA TYR A 93 12.36 -0.79 -5.52
C TYR A 93 13.09 0.16 -6.46
N GLU A 94 13.31 1.39 -5.99
CA GLU A 94 14.31 2.25 -6.60
C GLU A 94 15.73 1.68 -6.32
N SER A 95 16.56 1.54 -7.35
CA SER A 95 17.93 1.04 -7.18
C SER A 95 18.87 1.61 -8.23
N ASP A 96 20.17 1.66 -7.90
CA ASP A 96 21.27 2.06 -8.78
C ASP A 96 22.03 0.83 -9.33
N GLY A 97 21.33 -0.31 -9.42
CA GLY A 97 21.90 -1.60 -9.77
C GLY A 97 22.34 -2.45 -8.57
N GLN A 98 22.48 -1.86 -7.37
CA GLN A 98 22.78 -2.58 -6.13
C GLN A 98 21.49 -2.93 -5.37
N LEU A 99 20.81 -3.96 -5.86
CA LEU A 99 19.61 -4.54 -5.26
C LEU A 99 19.83 -6.04 -5.05
N THR A 100 19.61 -6.51 -3.82
CA THR A 100 19.53 -7.96 -3.54
C THR A 100 18.48 -8.55 -4.47
N LYS A 101 18.90 -9.44 -5.37
CA LYS A 101 17.97 -9.98 -6.37
C LYS A 101 16.82 -10.70 -5.69
N ARG A 102 15.61 -10.56 -6.25
CA ARG A 102 14.34 -11.10 -5.73
C ARG A 102 14.45 -12.44 -4.98
N TYR A 103 15.07 -13.46 -5.58
CA TYR A 103 15.13 -14.79 -4.97
C TYR A 103 16.08 -14.86 -3.77
N VAL A 104 17.20 -14.13 -3.82
CA VAL A 104 18.11 -13.99 -2.68
C VAL A 104 17.42 -13.23 -1.55
N ARG A 105 16.67 -12.16 -1.88
CA ARG A 105 15.88 -11.40 -0.90
C ARG A 105 14.83 -12.29 -0.23
N ALA A 106 14.07 -13.06 -1.01
CA ALA A 106 13.09 -14.00 -0.47
C ALA A 106 13.72 -15.03 0.48
N ALA A 107 14.83 -15.66 0.08
CA ALA A 107 15.56 -16.61 0.91
C ALA A 107 16.12 -15.96 2.19
N THR A 108 16.60 -14.72 2.09
CA THR A 108 17.11 -13.96 3.23
C THR A 108 16.01 -13.70 4.26
N LEU A 109 14.84 -13.22 3.83
CA LEU A 109 13.71 -12.99 4.74
C LEU A 109 13.17 -14.29 5.34
N ALA A 110 13.20 -15.40 4.59
CA ALA A 110 12.84 -16.70 5.11
C ALA A 110 13.80 -17.18 6.22
N ALA A 111 15.10 -16.89 6.07
CA ALA A 111 16.10 -17.20 7.08
C ALA A 111 16.01 -16.28 8.31
N LEU A 112 15.68 -15.00 8.11
CA LEU A 112 15.49 -14.02 9.19
C LEU A 112 14.19 -14.24 9.97
N ALA A 113 13.16 -14.79 9.33
CA ALA A 113 11.90 -15.23 9.95
C ALA A 113 11.26 -14.20 10.92
N PRO A 114 10.88 -12.99 10.45
CA PRO A 114 10.33 -11.94 11.30
C PRO A 114 9.11 -12.41 12.11
N ALA A 115 9.12 -12.11 13.41
CA ALA A 115 7.98 -12.26 14.30
C ALA A 115 7.43 -10.91 14.78
N PRO A 116 6.13 -10.83 15.16
CA PRO A 116 5.53 -9.61 15.67
C PRO A 116 6.33 -8.97 16.82
N GLY A 117 6.69 -7.69 16.66
CA GLY A 117 7.34 -6.87 17.68
C GLY A 117 8.87 -6.82 17.59
N GLU A 118 9.45 -7.64 16.72
CA GLU A 118 10.90 -7.72 16.55
C GLU A 118 11.48 -6.50 15.82
N LEU A 119 12.77 -6.26 16.06
CA LEU A 119 13.55 -5.18 15.48
C LEU A 119 14.69 -5.76 14.63
N LEU A 120 14.71 -5.40 13.35
CA LEU A 120 15.83 -5.68 12.46
C LEU A 120 16.87 -4.55 12.51
N TRP A 121 18.15 -4.93 12.54
CA TRP A 121 19.27 -4.05 12.18
C TRP A 121 19.76 -4.42 10.78
N ASP A 122 19.48 -3.57 9.81
CA ASP A 122 19.84 -3.76 8.40
C ASP A 122 21.11 -2.97 8.09
N ILE A 123 22.27 -3.63 8.22
CA ILE A 123 23.59 -3.01 8.05
C ILE A 123 24.01 -3.11 6.58
N GLY A 124 24.28 -1.97 5.95
CA GLY A 124 24.58 -1.90 4.51
C GLY A 124 23.32 -1.97 3.66
N GLY A 125 22.31 -1.17 4.01
CA GLY A 125 20.95 -1.29 3.48
C GLY A 125 20.84 -1.19 1.95
N GLY A 126 21.74 -0.47 1.29
CA GLY A 126 21.72 -0.30 -0.17
C GLY A 126 20.43 0.37 -0.66
N SER A 127 19.48 -0.43 -1.13
CA SER A 127 18.13 0.01 -1.53
C SER A 127 17.07 -0.14 -0.44
N GLY A 128 17.42 -0.68 0.74
CA GLY A 128 16.50 -0.91 1.86
C GLY A 128 15.55 -2.08 1.66
N SER A 129 15.70 -2.87 0.59
CA SER A 129 14.72 -3.89 0.22
C SER A 129 14.51 -4.98 1.29
N ILE A 130 15.53 -5.30 2.10
CA ILE A 130 15.38 -6.24 3.22
C ILE A 130 14.53 -5.63 4.34
N ALA A 131 14.87 -4.42 4.80
CA ALA A 131 14.09 -3.70 5.80
C ALA A 131 12.63 -3.47 5.38
N VAL A 132 12.38 -3.09 4.11
CA VAL A 132 11.03 -2.92 3.60
C VAL A 132 10.22 -4.22 3.65
N GLU A 133 10.78 -5.36 3.22
CA GLU A 133 10.06 -6.63 3.29
C GLU A 133 9.91 -7.17 4.72
N TRP A 134 10.87 -6.88 5.61
CA TRP A 134 10.77 -7.16 7.04
C TRP A 134 9.58 -6.43 7.67
N LEU A 135 9.46 -5.12 7.41
CA LEU A 135 8.36 -4.28 7.93
C LEU A 135 7.00 -4.70 7.36
N ARG A 136 6.96 -5.31 6.17
CA ARG A 136 5.73 -5.84 5.57
C ARG A 136 5.25 -7.13 6.20
N ALA A 137 6.09 -7.85 6.94
CA ALA A 137 5.72 -9.13 7.54
C ALA A 137 4.67 -8.97 8.65
N HIS A 138 4.79 -7.91 9.48
CA HIS A 138 3.81 -7.62 10.52
C HIS A 138 3.81 -6.12 10.91
N PRO A 139 2.66 -5.50 11.21
CA PRO A 139 2.58 -4.07 11.56
C PRO A 139 3.39 -3.63 12.79
N SER A 140 3.73 -4.56 13.68
CA SER A 140 4.56 -4.26 14.87
C SER A 140 6.05 -4.50 14.67
N CYS A 141 6.47 -5.04 13.52
CA CYS A 141 7.89 -5.16 13.19
C CYS A 141 8.50 -3.77 13.00
N ARG A 142 9.76 -3.62 13.41
CA ARG A 142 10.56 -2.39 13.25
C ARG A 142 11.87 -2.70 12.55
N ALA A 143 12.46 -1.71 11.90
CA ALA A 143 13.77 -1.83 11.28
C ALA A 143 14.58 -0.55 11.47
N VAL A 144 15.87 -0.71 11.71
CA VAL A 144 16.87 0.37 11.66
C VAL A 144 17.84 0.01 10.55
N THR A 145 17.89 0.84 9.51
CA THR A 145 18.77 0.62 8.36
C THR A 145 19.96 1.58 8.40
N ILE A 146 21.16 1.03 8.27
CA ILE A 146 22.42 1.79 8.30
C ILE A 146 23.01 1.75 6.89
N GLU A 147 23.12 2.92 6.27
CA GLU A 147 23.69 3.07 4.93
C GLU A 147 24.69 4.24 4.92
N LYS A 148 25.88 3.99 4.38
CA LYS A 148 26.97 4.97 4.37
C LYS A 148 26.81 5.99 3.26
N HIS A 149 26.25 5.59 2.11
CA HIS A 149 26.11 6.45 0.96
C HIS A 149 24.87 7.36 1.10
N PRO A 150 25.00 8.69 1.18
CA PRO A 150 23.90 9.58 1.53
C PRO A 150 22.72 9.51 0.54
N VAL A 151 23.01 9.43 -0.77
CA VAL A 151 21.96 9.29 -1.81
C VAL A 151 21.18 7.98 -1.67
N ARG A 152 21.84 6.90 -1.23
CA ARG A 152 21.17 5.61 -1.00
C ARG A 152 20.35 5.66 0.27
N ALA A 153 20.89 6.26 1.33
CA ALA A 153 20.16 6.48 2.58
C ALA A 153 18.87 7.29 2.35
N GLU A 154 18.92 8.36 1.55
CA GLU A 154 17.74 9.16 1.19
C GLU A 154 16.73 8.37 0.33
N ARG A 155 17.20 7.45 -0.51
CA ARG A 155 16.31 6.61 -1.31
C ARG A 155 15.50 5.62 -0.46
N ILE A 156 16.07 5.13 0.64
CA ILE A 156 15.40 4.16 1.54
C ILE A 156 14.15 4.76 2.20
N THR A 157 14.07 6.10 2.32
CA THR A 157 12.94 6.78 2.98
C THR A 157 11.77 7.11 2.04
N ARG A 158 11.87 6.76 0.75
CA ARG A 158 10.84 7.01 -0.28
C ARG A 158 10.08 5.73 -0.61
#